data_AF-A0A351NT68-F1
#
_entry.id   AF-A0A351NT68-F1
#
_cell.length_a   1.000
_cell.length_b   1.000
_cell.length_c   1.000
_cell.angle_alpha   90.00
_cell.angle_beta   90.00
_cell.angle_gamma   90.00
#
_symmetry.space_group_name_H-M   'P 1'
#
loop_
_entity.id
_entity.type
_entity.pdbx_description
1 polymer ?
#
loop_
_entity_poly.entity_id
_entity_poly.type
_entity_poly.pdbx_seq_one_letter_code
_entity_poly.pdbx_strand_id
1 'polypeptide(L)'
;MSSVLPPIGGVDINGLIYRYTTEKETDADMKVTVGNLNFGGDGHLFKETDDWSGVPSNTITKSFPLNNIPLESWGDGSITVEGDGTVKNATVVYTFRVDECYDPQLNPSCAGYKKPIPKVPVVEVYNALEDDAVIGAIEVEEYEYPDEAEISEDDENDDKPTKIELGLMSSQNALTMFQEYQQGEMINIINLQTNIQPYYNSTINGGIYEDKYKMSEKQMPDNKRALRANLAQQLKHEKMVDMQYNK
;
A
#
# COMPACT_ATOMS: atom_id res chain seq x y z
N MET A 1 28.98 -22.32 4.27
CA MET A 1 29.13 -20.86 4.52
C MET A 1 27.90 -20.18 5.18
N SER A 2 26.88 -20.93 5.59
CA SER A 2 25.53 -20.43 5.96
C SER A 2 25.42 -19.56 7.23
N SER A 3 26.50 -19.36 7.98
CA SER A 3 26.45 -18.65 9.27
C SER A 3 27.00 -17.22 9.24
N VAL A 4 27.66 -16.79 8.15
CA VAL A 4 28.39 -15.50 8.11
C VAL A 4 27.52 -14.37 7.56
N LEU A 5 26.52 -14.68 6.74
CA LEU A 5 25.66 -13.72 6.05
C LEU A 5 24.20 -13.88 6.48
N PRO A 6 23.39 -12.82 6.42
CA PRO A 6 21.99 -12.88 6.81
C PRO A 6 21.22 -13.89 5.92
N PRO A 7 20.27 -14.66 6.50
CA PRO A 7 19.52 -15.69 5.78
C PRO A 7 18.36 -15.06 4.98
N ILE A 8 18.68 -14.10 4.11
CA ILE A 8 17.74 -13.43 3.21
C ILE A 8 18.03 -13.86 1.77
N GLY A 9 16.99 -13.94 0.95
CA GLY A 9 17.14 -14.20 -0.49
C GLY A 9 17.78 -13.01 -1.21
N GLY A 10 18.41 -13.25 -2.37
CA GLY A 10 18.97 -12.19 -3.21
C GLY A 10 20.26 -11.57 -2.70
N VAL A 11 21.06 -12.28 -1.90
CA VAL A 11 22.36 -11.76 -1.45
C VAL A 11 23.43 -12.05 -2.50
N ASP A 12 24.08 -11.00 -3.00
CA ASP A 12 25.26 -11.11 -3.86
C ASP A 12 26.50 -10.59 -3.11
N ILE A 13 27.59 -11.33 -3.15
CA ILE A 13 28.88 -10.90 -2.61
C ILE A 13 29.61 -10.06 -3.66
N ASN A 14 29.92 -8.81 -3.32
CA ASN A 14 30.56 -7.85 -4.22
C ASN A 14 32.02 -7.54 -3.83
N GLY A 15 32.49 -8.05 -2.70
CA GLY A 15 33.87 -7.87 -2.30
C GLY A 15 34.29 -8.78 -1.16
N LEU A 16 35.58 -9.02 -1.10
CA LEU A 16 36.23 -9.84 -0.10
C LEU A 16 37.46 -9.10 0.42
N ILE A 17 37.51 -8.91 1.72
CA ILE A 17 38.64 -8.31 2.41
C ILE A 17 39.14 -9.32 3.42
N TYR A 18 40.41 -9.66 3.37
CA TYR A 18 41.03 -10.47 4.42
C TYR A 18 42.21 -9.75 5.05
N ARG A 19 42.39 -10.03 6.34
CA ARG A 19 43.52 -9.58 7.14
C ARG A 19 44.00 -10.70 8.03
N TYR A 20 45.30 -10.92 8.07
CA TYR A 20 45.91 -11.83 9.02
C TYR A 20 47.36 -11.44 9.31
N THR A 21 47.89 -11.94 10.41
CA THR A 21 49.28 -11.75 10.83
C THR A 21 50.02 -13.08 10.74
N THR A 22 51.19 -13.12 10.13
CA THR A 22 52.07 -14.28 10.11
C THR A 22 53.00 -14.28 11.32
N GLU A 23 53.26 -15.45 11.87
CA GLU A 23 54.26 -15.68 12.91
C GLU A 23 55.14 -16.87 12.49
N LYS A 24 56.40 -16.55 12.16
CA LYS A 24 57.41 -17.46 11.62
C LYS A 24 58.81 -16.92 11.86
N GLU A 25 59.80 -17.81 11.82
CA GLU A 25 61.21 -17.44 11.71
C GLU A 25 61.49 -16.79 10.35
N THR A 26 62.40 -15.82 10.27
CA THR A 26 62.67 -15.04 9.05
C THR A 26 63.07 -15.90 7.85
N ASP A 27 63.83 -16.96 8.11
CA ASP A 27 64.40 -17.82 7.08
C ASP A 27 63.49 -18.99 6.70
N ALA A 28 62.36 -19.17 7.40
CA ALA A 28 61.42 -20.23 7.11
C ALA A 28 60.68 -19.96 5.79
N ASP A 29 60.24 -21.02 5.11
CA ASP A 29 59.33 -20.91 3.97
C ASP A 29 57.89 -21.03 4.45
N MET A 30 57.00 -20.15 3.96
CA MET A 30 55.59 -20.14 4.35
C MET A 30 54.73 -19.61 3.20
N LYS A 31 53.69 -20.35 2.84
CA LYS A 31 52.66 -19.93 1.88
C LYS A 31 51.29 -20.04 2.53
N VAL A 32 50.50 -19.00 2.41
CA VAL A 32 49.14 -18.95 2.95
C VAL A 32 48.17 -18.86 1.79
N THR A 33 47.28 -19.84 1.68
CA THR A 33 46.22 -19.82 0.67
C THR A 33 44.89 -19.55 1.35
N VAL A 34 44.24 -18.45 0.96
CA VAL A 34 42.88 -18.08 1.36
C VAL A 34 41.96 -18.41 0.20
N GLY A 35 40.91 -19.17 0.44
CA GLY A 35 39.99 -19.53 -0.63
C GLY A 35 38.60 -19.92 -0.17
N ASN A 36 37.66 -19.86 -1.10
CA ASN A 36 36.29 -20.32 -0.93
C ASN A 36 35.98 -21.35 -2.02
N LEU A 37 35.41 -22.48 -1.61
CA LEU A 37 34.93 -23.50 -2.53
C LEU A 37 33.80 -22.96 -3.40
N ASN A 38 33.63 -23.55 -4.57
CA ASN A 38 32.42 -23.35 -5.36
C ASN A 38 31.37 -24.36 -4.91
N PHE A 39 30.18 -23.90 -4.51
CA PHE A 39 29.10 -24.81 -4.10
C PHE A 39 28.46 -25.51 -5.31
N GLY A 40 28.42 -24.85 -6.47
CA GLY A 40 27.72 -25.33 -7.68
C GLY A 40 28.61 -26.05 -8.70
N GLY A 41 29.89 -26.29 -8.41
CA GLY A 41 30.81 -26.93 -9.35
C GLY A 41 32.15 -27.33 -8.74
N ASP A 42 33.04 -27.89 -9.57
CA ASP A 42 34.36 -28.32 -9.12
C ASP A 42 35.32 -27.13 -8.90
N GLY A 43 36.05 -27.17 -7.78
CA GLY A 43 37.14 -26.24 -7.49
C GLY A 43 36.80 -25.11 -6.53
N HIS A 44 37.46 -23.96 -6.72
CA HIS A 44 37.36 -22.79 -5.84
C HIS A 44 36.74 -21.63 -6.60
N LEU A 45 35.76 -20.96 -5.98
CA LEU A 45 35.19 -19.72 -6.50
C LEU A 45 36.15 -18.55 -6.32
N PHE A 46 36.89 -18.56 -5.21
CA PHE A 46 37.96 -17.61 -4.92
C PHE A 46 39.16 -18.38 -4.37
N LYS A 47 40.36 -18.05 -4.85
CA LYS A 47 41.61 -18.60 -4.33
C LYS A 47 42.71 -17.56 -4.52
N GLU A 48 43.37 -17.22 -3.43
CA GLU A 48 44.53 -16.34 -3.42
C GLU A 48 45.62 -16.98 -2.57
N THR A 49 46.84 -17.00 -3.09
CA THR A 49 48.02 -17.55 -2.40
C THR A 49 49.04 -16.45 -2.16
N ASP A 50 49.35 -16.22 -0.89
CA ASP A 50 50.34 -15.27 -0.42
C ASP A 50 51.65 -15.99 -0.09
N ASP A 51 52.74 -15.58 -0.73
CA ASP A 51 54.07 -16.12 -0.46
C ASP A 51 54.81 -15.25 0.57
N TRP A 52 55.23 -15.88 1.67
CA TRP A 52 55.96 -15.27 2.77
C TRP A 52 57.40 -15.79 2.89
N SER A 53 57.87 -16.62 1.97
CA SER A 53 59.25 -17.16 1.97
C SER A 53 60.31 -16.07 2.05
N GLY A 54 61.22 -16.17 3.04
CA GLY A 54 62.29 -15.18 3.28
C GLY A 54 61.83 -13.80 3.77
N VAL A 55 60.55 -13.64 4.10
CA VAL A 55 59.98 -12.39 4.62
C VAL A 55 59.75 -12.53 6.14
N PRO A 56 60.14 -11.51 6.95
CA PRO A 56 59.81 -11.50 8.37
C PRO A 56 58.30 -11.50 8.61
N SER A 57 57.91 -11.95 9.80
CA SER A 57 56.54 -11.90 10.30
C SER A 57 55.92 -10.50 10.13
N ASN A 58 54.76 -10.41 9.48
CA ASN A 58 54.06 -9.15 9.27
C ASN A 58 52.53 -9.37 9.16
N THR A 59 51.78 -8.28 9.13
CA THR A 59 50.34 -8.30 8.88
C THR A 59 50.07 -7.88 7.45
N ILE A 60 49.26 -8.67 6.74
CA ILE A 60 48.77 -8.32 5.41
C ILE A 60 47.28 -7.99 5.48
N THR A 61 46.87 -7.04 4.64
CA THR A 61 45.46 -6.78 4.36
C THR A 61 45.31 -6.68 2.86
N LYS A 62 44.43 -7.49 2.28
CA LYS A 62 44.11 -7.48 0.85
C LYS A 62 42.61 -7.33 0.66
N SER A 63 42.24 -6.57 -0.37
CA SER A 63 40.86 -6.35 -0.76
C SER A 63 40.68 -6.71 -2.24
N PHE A 64 39.61 -7.43 -2.52
CA PHE A 64 39.26 -7.88 -3.86
C PHE A 64 37.84 -7.43 -4.19
N PRO A 65 37.66 -6.61 -5.23
CA PRO A 65 36.32 -6.36 -5.78
C PRO A 65 35.87 -7.59 -6.57
N LEU A 66 34.61 -7.99 -6.39
CA LEU A 66 34.01 -9.14 -7.05
C LEU A 66 32.79 -8.73 -7.86
N ASN A 67 32.51 -9.46 -8.94
CA ASN A 67 31.43 -9.17 -9.87
C ASN A 67 30.06 -9.65 -9.36
N ASN A 68 29.68 -9.26 -8.13
CA ASN A 68 28.38 -9.55 -7.51
C ASN A 68 27.96 -11.02 -7.67
N ILE A 69 28.72 -11.92 -7.06
CA ILE A 69 28.49 -13.35 -7.21
C ILE A 69 27.40 -13.78 -6.22
N PRO A 70 26.32 -14.47 -6.66
CA PRO A 70 25.24 -14.92 -5.79
C PRO A 70 25.75 -15.78 -4.64
N LEU A 71 25.22 -15.57 -3.44
CA LEU A 71 25.59 -16.31 -2.23
C LEU A 71 25.49 -17.83 -2.41
N GLU A 72 24.52 -18.29 -3.20
CA GLU A 72 24.30 -19.72 -3.51
C GLU A 72 25.49 -20.38 -4.22
N SER A 73 26.36 -19.61 -4.88
CA SER A 73 27.58 -20.11 -5.52
C SER A 73 28.75 -20.28 -4.54
N TRP A 74 28.67 -19.68 -3.35
CA TRP A 74 29.75 -19.68 -2.37
C TRP A 74 29.71 -20.91 -1.47
N GLY A 75 30.75 -21.74 -1.57
CA GLY A 75 31.02 -22.85 -0.68
C GLY A 75 31.81 -22.45 0.56
N ASP A 76 32.31 -23.45 1.28
CA ASP A 76 33.05 -23.21 2.52
C ASP A 76 34.37 -22.48 2.28
N GLY A 77 34.63 -21.51 3.15
CA GLY A 77 35.88 -20.76 3.18
C GLY A 77 36.95 -21.51 3.97
N SER A 78 38.18 -21.51 3.49
CA SER A 78 39.32 -22.12 4.15
C SER A 78 40.56 -21.24 4.05
N ILE A 79 41.40 -21.33 5.09
CA ILE A 79 42.74 -20.76 5.11
C ILE A 79 43.69 -21.92 5.34
N THR A 80 44.57 -22.17 4.39
CA THR A 80 45.56 -23.25 4.43
C THR A 80 46.95 -22.65 4.49
N VAL A 81 47.80 -23.25 5.32
CA VAL A 81 49.19 -22.82 5.52
C VAL A 81 50.08 -23.96 5.11
N GLU A 82 51.01 -23.69 4.20
CA GLU A 82 52.06 -24.61 3.78
C GLU A 82 53.40 -24.07 4.26
N GLY A 83 54.17 -24.87 5.01
CA GLY A 83 55.49 -24.51 5.52
C GLY A 83 55.54 -24.28 7.04
N ASP A 84 56.64 -23.68 7.49
CA ASP A 84 56.99 -23.53 8.92
C ASP A 84 56.58 -22.13 9.43
N GLY A 85 55.30 -21.98 9.74
CA GLY A 85 54.74 -20.74 10.28
C GLY A 85 53.29 -20.90 10.73
N THR A 86 52.79 -19.91 11.46
CA THR A 86 51.40 -19.87 11.91
C THR A 86 50.72 -18.57 11.52
N VAL A 87 49.40 -18.65 11.34
CA VAL A 87 48.56 -17.48 11.05
C VAL A 87 47.79 -17.10 12.31
N LYS A 88 47.94 -15.84 12.74
CA LYS A 88 47.23 -15.25 13.88
C LYS A 88 46.25 -14.17 13.43
N ASN A 89 45.20 -13.96 14.22
CA ASN A 89 44.21 -12.90 14.03
C ASN A 89 43.56 -12.86 12.63
N ALA A 90 43.35 -14.04 12.03
CA ALA A 90 42.73 -14.13 10.72
C ALA A 90 41.29 -13.61 10.76
N THR A 91 41.01 -12.60 9.94
CA THR A 91 39.69 -12.01 9.77
C THR A 91 39.37 -11.96 8.29
N VAL A 92 38.23 -12.51 7.88
CA VAL A 92 37.72 -12.40 6.51
C VAL A 92 36.37 -11.69 6.58
N VAL A 93 36.25 -10.60 5.84
CA VAL A 93 35.07 -9.74 5.76
C VAL A 93 34.56 -9.79 4.33
N TYR A 94 33.28 -10.12 4.19
CA TYR A 94 32.58 -10.12 2.92
C TYR A 94 31.72 -8.87 2.87
N THR A 95 31.83 -8.12 1.77
CA THR A 95 30.85 -7.08 1.46
C THR A 95 29.80 -7.70 0.56
N PHE A 96 28.54 -7.36 0.81
CA PHE A 96 27.42 -7.88 0.06
C PHE A 96 26.46 -6.76 -0.33
N ARG A 97 25.68 -7.02 -1.37
CA ARG A 97 24.50 -6.25 -1.74
C ARG A 97 23.28 -7.16 -1.66
N VAL A 98 22.12 -6.56 -1.47
CA VAL A 98 20.84 -7.26 -1.52
C VAL A 98 20.14 -6.85 -2.81
N ASP A 99 19.82 -7.82 -3.65
CA ASP A 99 18.96 -7.64 -4.80
C ASP A 99 17.49 -7.66 -4.36
N GLU A 100 16.90 -6.48 -4.29
CA GLU A 100 15.48 -6.29 -3.94
C GLU A 100 14.53 -6.93 -4.97
N CYS A 101 15.03 -7.23 -6.17
CA CYS A 101 14.27 -7.84 -7.26
C CYS A 101 14.56 -9.33 -7.47
N TYR A 102 15.24 -9.99 -6.53
CA TYR A 102 15.50 -11.43 -6.58
C TYR A 102 14.19 -12.23 -6.76
N ASP A 103 13.13 -11.84 -6.04
CA ASP A 103 11.76 -12.30 -6.32
C ASP A 103 10.92 -11.12 -6.83
N PRO A 104 10.44 -11.17 -8.10
CA PRO A 104 9.65 -10.10 -8.70
C PRO A 104 8.36 -9.77 -7.95
N GLN A 105 7.87 -10.62 -7.04
CA GLN A 105 6.68 -10.36 -6.24
C GLN A 105 6.97 -9.62 -4.92
N LEU A 106 8.23 -9.50 -4.50
CA LEU A 106 8.59 -8.82 -3.24
C LEU A 106 8.48 -7.30 -3.33
N ASN A 107 8.72 -6.73 -4.51
CA ASN A 107 8.70 -5.28 -4.71
C ASN A 107 7.91 -4.90 -5.98
N PRO A 108 6.86 -4.06 -5.86
CA PRO A 108 6.06 -3.55 -6.99
C PRO A 108 6.84 -2.81 -8.07
N SER A 109 8.04 -2.32 -7.75
CA SER A 109 8.91 -1.58 -8.67
C SER A 109 9.76 -2.49 -9.56
N CYS A 110 9.84 -3.79 -9.24
CA CYS A 110 10.63 -4.74 -10.00
C CYS A 110 9.95 -5.14 -11.31
N ALA A 111 10.78 -5.33 -12.34
CA ALA A 111 10.29 -5.81 -13.63
C ALA A 111 9.68 -7.21 -13.46
N GLY A 112 8.44 -7.39 -13.92
CA GLY A 112 7.72 -8.67 -13.81
C GLY A 112 6.84 -8.82 -12.57
N TYR A 113 6.72 -7.78 -11.72
CA TYR A 113 5.73 -7.77 -10.63
C TYR A 113 4.32 -7.97 -11.18
N LYS A 114 3.61 -8.97 -10.65
CA LYS A 114 2.23 -9.29 -11.03
C LYS A 114 1.34 -8.80 -9.91
N LYS A 115 0.58 -7.74 -10.17
CA LYS A 115 -0.40 -7.25 -9.20
C LYS A 115 -1.36 -8.40 -8.85
N PRO A 116 -1.50 -8.76 -7.56
CA PRO A 116 -2.46 -9.78 -7.17
C PRO A 116 -3.86 -9.27 -7.55
N ILE A 117 -4.52 -9.99 -8.44
CA ILE A 117 -5.89 -9.67 -8.84
C ILE A 117 -6.78 -10.27 -7.75
N PRO A 118 -7.57 -9.46 -7.03
CA PRO A 118 -8.51 -10.01 -6.06
C PRO A 118 -9.48 -10.93 -6.81
N LYS A 119 -9.77 -12.10 -6.22
CA LYS A 119 -10.83 -12.97 -6.73
C LYS A 119 -12.13 -12.19 -6.60
N VAL A 120 -12.67 -11.75 -7.74
CA VAL A 120 -13.99 -11.11 -7.77
C VAL A 120 -15.00 -12.18 -7.32
N PRO A 121 -15.79 -11.93 -6.27
CA PRO A 121 -16.82 -12.87 -5.88
C PRO A 121 -17.80 -13.02 -7.05
N VAL A 122 -18.12 -14.27 -7.39
CA VAL A 122 -19.21 -14.53 -8.33
C VAL A 122 -20.49 -14.17 -7.59
N VAL A 123 -21.08 -13.04 -7.97
CA VAL A 123 -22.40 -12.65 -7.46
C VAL A 123 -23.40 -13.52 -8.21
N GLU A 124 -23.99 -14.49 -7.50
CA GLU A 124 -25.19 -15.16 -7.98
C GLU A 124 -26.31 -14.12 -7.99
N VAL A 125 -26.75 -13.74 -9.19
CA VAL A 125 -27.84 -12.77 -9.35
C VAL A 125 -29.12 -13.47 -8.93
N TYR A 126 -29.62 -13.11 -7.75
CA TYR A 126 -30.90 -13.57 -7.27
C TYR A 126 -32.01 -12.99 -8.13
N ASN A 127 -32.72 -13.85 -8.89
CA ASN A 127 -33.91 -13.44 -9.60
C ASN A 127 -35.13 -13.57 -8.68
N ALA A 128 -35.56 -12.46 -8.08
CA ALA A 128 -36.73 -12.44 -7.20
C ALA A 128 -38.03 -12.86 -7.89
N LEU A 129 -38.11 -12.82 -9.23
CA LEU A 129 -39.28 -13.28 -9.99
C LEU A 129 -39.36 -14.80 -10.13
N GLU A 130 -38.30 -15.53 -9.77
CA GLU A 130 -38.25 -16.99 -9.76
C GLU A 130 -38.40 -17.57 -8.35
N ASP A 131 -38.52 -16.70 -7.32
CA ASP A 131 -38.69 -17.13 -5.93
C ASP A 131 -40.17 -17.39 -5.62
N ASP A 132 -40.49 -18.62 -5.26
CA ASP A 132 -41.82 -19.06 -4.85
C ASP A 132 -42.42 -18.21 -3.71
N ALA A 133 -41.59 -17.68 -2.80
CA ALA A 133 -42.07 -16.81 -1.72
C ALA A 133 -42.54 -15.44 -2.24
N VAL A 134 -41.84 -14.90 -3.24
CA VAL A 134 -42.20 -13.63 -3.89
C VAL A 134 -43.38 -13.82 -4.82
N ILE A 135 -43.39 -14.89 -5.64
CA ILE A 135 -44.52 -15.25 -6.48
C ILE A 135 -45.75 -15.45 -5.61
N GLY A 136 -45.63 -16.21 -4.51
CA GLY A 136 -46.72 -16.44 -3.57
C GLY A 136 -47.26 -15.17 -2.92
N ALA A 137 -46.42 -14.13 -2.72
CA ALA A 137 -46.85 -12.82 -2.23
C ALA A 137 -47.51 -11.95 -3.31
N ILE A 138 -47.07 -12.05 -4.56
CA ILE A 138 -47.64 -11.32 -5.71
C ILE A 138 -48.96 -11.96 -6.18
N GLU A 139 -49.06 -13.29 -6.12
CA GLU A 139 -50.24 -14.07 -6.47
C GLU A 139 -51.26 -14.15 -5.33
N VAL A 140 -50.98 -13.58 -4.14
CA VAL A 140 -52.04 -13.37 -3.14
C VAL A 140 -53.11 -12.51 -3.81
N GLU A 141 -54.28 -13.12 -3.93
CA GLU A 141 -55.50 -12.62 -4.53
C GLU A 141 -55.63 -11.10 -4.40
N GLU A 142 -55.97 -10.48 -5.53
CA GLU A 142 -56.40 -9.08 -5.64
C GLU A 142 -57.10 -8.66 -4.36
N TYR A 143 -56.39 -7.89 -3.52
CA TYR A 143 -56.91 -7.45 -2.22
C TYR A 143 -58.17 -6.63 -2.51
N GLU A 144 -59.33 -7.26 -2.40
CA GLU A 144 -60.63 -6.61 -2.55
C GLU A 144 -60.74 -5.63 -1.39
N TYR A 145 -60.51 -4.36 -1.70
CA TYR A 145 -60.77 -3.29 -0.75
C TYR A 145 -62.23 -3.42 -0.31
N PRO A 146 -62.52 -3.63 0.98
CA PRO A 146 -63.90 -3.59 1.44
C PRO A 146 -64.45 -2.21 1.10
N ASP A 147 -65.53 -2.16 0.32
CA ASP A 147 -66.10 -0.89 -0.13
C ASP A 147 -66.63 -0.05 1.06
N GLU A 148 -66.90 -0.70 2.19
CA GLU A 148 -67.30 -0.07 3.45
C GLU A 148 -66.50 -0.68 4.62
N ALA A 149 -65.82 0.18 5.38
CA ALA A 149 -65.18 -0.21 6.63
C ALA A 149 -66.27 -0.47 7.70
N GLU A 150 -66.28 -1.65 8.32
CA GLU A 150 -67.04 -1.86 9.56
C GLU A 150 -66.34 -1.10 10.70
N ILE A 151 -66.85 0.09 11.01
CA ILE A 151 -66.42 0.91 12.14
C ILE A 151 -67.31 0.51 13.32
N SER A 152 -66.73 0.21 14.48
CA SER A 152 -67.53 -0.09 15.68
C SER A 152 -68.43 1.09 16.01
N GLU A 153 -69.70 0.82 16.34
CA GLU A 153 -70.77 1.80 16.55
C GLU A 153 -70.52 2.85 17.67
N ASP A 154 -69.37 2.81 18.35
CA ASP A 154 -68.99 3.71 19.44
C ASP A 154 -68.29 5.01 18.99
N ASP A 155 -68.02 5.20 17.69
CA ASP A 155 -67.37 6.43 17.18
C ASP A 155 -68.40 7.37 16.54
N GLU A 156 -68.99 8.28 17.34
CA GLU A 156 -70.01 9.28 16.96
C GLU A 156 -69.50 10.39 16.00
N ASN A 157 -68.34 10.23 15.35
CA ASN A 157 -67.84 11.17 14.35
C ASN A 157 -68.18 10.69 12.94
N ASP A 158 -69.07 11.44 12.25
CA ASP A 158 -69.57 11.16 10.91
C ASP A 158 -68.51 11.31 9.78
N ASP A 159 -67.24 11.48 10.12
CA ASP A 159 -66.12 11.57 9.17
C ASP A 159 -65.60 10.16 8.83
N LYS A 160 -66.38 9.42 8.04
CA LYS A 160 -65.95 8.13 7.49
C LYS A 160 -64.71 8.34 6.62
N PRO A 161 -63.57 7.65 6.88
CA PRO A 161 -62.39 7.79 6.05
C PRO A 161 -62.72 7.38 4.62
N THR A 162 -62.36 8.23 3.67
CA THR A 162 -62.59 7.93 2.24
C THR A 162 -61.74 6.74 1.80
N LYS A 163 -62.17 6.04 0.74
CA LYS A 163 -61.42 4.91 0.13
C LYS A 163 -59.95 5.27 -0.12
N ILE A 164 -59.67 6.53 -0.44
CA ILE A 164 -58.31 7.06 -0.66
C ILE A 164 -57.51 7.14 0.65
N GLU A 165 -58.12 7.63 1.74
CA GLU A 165 -57.46 7.72 3.06
C GLU A 165 -57.17 6.32 3.63
N LEU A 166 -58.10 5.38 3.47
CA LEU A 166 -57.90 3.98 3.86
C LEU A 166 -56.73 3.34 3.08
N GLY A 167 -56.68 3.60 1.77
CA GLY A 167 -55.58 3.17 0.91
C GLY A 167 -54.24 3.79 1.33
N LEU A 168 -54.22 5.08 1.68
CA LEU A 168 -53.01 5.77 2.11
C LEU A 168 -52.49 5.23 3.45
N MET A 169 -53.35 4.96 4.43
CA MET A 169 -52.97 4.36 5.71
C MET A 169 -52.31 2.98 5.53
N SER A 170 -52.84 2.15 4.62
CA SER A 170 -52.23 0.84 4.32
C SER A 170 -50.83 0.97 3.70
N SER A 171 -50.64 1.95 2.80
CA SER A 171 -49.35 2.21 2.15
C SER A 171 -48.30 2.77 3.12
N GLN A 172 -48.74 3.54 4.11
CA GLN A 172 -47.87 4.16 5.11
C GLN A 172 -47.24 3.09 6.01
N ASN A 173 -47.97 2.03 6.35
CA ASN A 173 -47.45 0.86 7.07
C ASN A 173 -46.44 0.04 6.25
N ALA A 174 -46.59 -0.03 4.92
CA ALA A 174 -45.59 -0.68 4.06
C ALA A 174 -44.30 0.15 3.95
N LEU A 175 -44.41 1.48 3.87
CA LEU A 175 -43.25 2.37 3.82
C LEU A 175 -42.46 2.41 5.14
N THR A 176 -43.12 2.27 6.30
CA THR A 176 -42.42 2.18 7.60
C THR A 176 -41.64 0.88 7.74
N MET A 177 -42.10 -0.25 7.18
CA MET A 177 -41.31 -1.49 7.13
C MET A 177 -39.99 -1.32 6.33
N PHE A 178 -39.99 -0.50 5.27
CA PHE A 178 -38.76 -0.18 4.53
C PHE A 178 -37.84 0.81 5.25
N GLN A 179 -38.36 1.60 6.20
CA GLN A 179 -37.55 2.52 7.02
C GLN A 179 -36.79 1.83 8.16
N GLU A 180 -37.18 0.60 8.56
CA GLU A 180 -36.47 -0.14 9.62
C GLU A 180 -35.06 -0.57 9.21
N TYR A 181 -34.78 -0.69 7.91
CA TYR A 181 -33.41 -0.82 7.42
C TYR A 181 -32.72 0.54 7.44
N GLN A 182 -32.13 0.89 8.59
CA GLN A 182 -31.26 2.06 8.69
C GLN A 182 -30.11 1.93 7.67
N GLN A 183 -29.72 3.02 7.00
CA GLN A 183 -28.61 3.03 6.03
C GLN A 183 -27.31 2.39 6.60
N GLY A 184 -27.12 2.42 7.92
CA GLY A 184 -25.99 1.77 8.60
C GLY A 184 -26.01 0.24 8.57
N GLU A 185 -27.18 -0.40 8.64
CA GLU A 185 -27.34 -1.87 8.55
C GLU A 185 -27.01 -2.35 7.14
N MET A 186 -27.50 -1.63 6.12
CA MET A 186 -27.17 -1.89 4.71
C MET A 186 -25.65 -1.80 4.47
N ILE A 187 -25.00 -0.78 5.03
CA ILE A 187 -23.52 -0.61 4.94
C ILE A 187 -22.79 -1.73 5.69
N ASN A 188 -23.29 -2.19 6.83
CA ASN A 188 -22.70 -3.32 7.58
C ASN A 188 -22.81 -4.65 6.81
N ILE A 189 -23.93 -4.92 6.15
CA ILE A 189 -24.11 -6.12 5.32
C ILE A 189 -23.13 -6.10 4.14
N ILE A 190 -22.97 -4.94 3.48
CA ILE A 190 -21.98 -4.77 2.40
C ILE A 190 -20.55 -4.98 2.94
N ASN A 191 -20.24 -4.43 4.12
CA ASN A 191 -18.94 -4.58 4.78
C ASN A 191 -18.59 -6.04 5.11
N LEU A 192 -19.57 -6.83 5.55
CA LEU A 192 -19.40 -8.25 5.88
C LEU A 192 -19.11 -9.11 4.64
N GLN A 193 -19.73 -8.81 3.49
CA GLN A 193 -19.52 -9.58 2.27
C GLN A 193 -18.23 -9.25 1.51
N THR A 194 -17.75 -8.00 1.57
CA THR A 194 -16.64 -7.53 0.73
C THR A 194 -15.33 -7.28 1.46
N ASN A 195 -15.29 -7.47 2.79
CA ASN A 195 -14.10 -7.29 3.63
C ASN A 195 -13.36 -5.98 3.31
N ILE A 196 -14.08 -4.86 3.46
CA ILE A 196 -13.61 -3.49 3.17
C ILE A 196 -12.77 -2.92 4.32
N GLN A 197 -12.55 -3.70 5.38
CA GLN A 197 -11.68 -3.39 6.53
C GLN A 197 -10.25 -2.90 6.16
N PRO A 198 -9.58 -3.39 5.10
CA PRO A 198 -8.27 -2.87 4.73
C PRO A 198 -8.31 -1.40 4.30
N TYR A 199 -9.44 -0.92 3.74
CA TYR A 199 -9.60 0.47 3.30
C TYR A 199 -9.89 1.43 4.46
N TYR A 200 -10.53 0.95 5.54
CA TYR A 200 -10.70 1.74 6.77
C TYR A 200 -9.41 1.83 7.58
N ASN A 201 -8.57 0.78 7.55
CA ASN A 201 -7.29 0.74 8.26
C ASN A 201 -6.13 1.36 7.49
N SER A 202 -6.29 1.67 6.20
CA SER A 202 -5.26 2.38 5.44
C SER A 202 -5.26 3.86 5.82
N THR A 203 -4.34 4.26 6.70
CA THR A 203 -4.00 5.66 6.92
C THR A 203 -3.22 6.16 5.71
N ILE A 204 -3.92 6.79 4.75
CA ILE A 204 -3.24 7.55 3.70
C ILE A 204 -2.50 8.69 4.40
N ASN A 205 -1.18 8.73 4.26
CA ASN A 205 -0.36 9.76 4.88
C ASN A 205 -0.65 11.10 4.20
N GLY A 206 -1.64 11.83 4.72
CA GLY A 206 -2.03 13.14 4.23
C GLY A 206 -0.97 14.17 4.60
N GLY A 207 -0.46 14.89 3.60
CA GLY A 207 0.39 16.05 3.78
C GLY A 207 -0.26 17.26 3.14
N ILE A 208 -0.12 18.43 3.76
CA ILE A 208 -0.42 19.71 3.11
C ILE A 208 0.81 20.06 2.28
N TYR A 209 0.66 20.17 0.95
CA TYR A 209 1.70 20.75 0.11
C TYR A 209 1.75 22.25 0.40
N GLU A 210 2.75 22.70 1.15
CA GLU A 210 2.98 24.13 1.31
C GLU A 210 3.35 24.73 -0.04
N ASP A 211 2.53 25.68 -0.50
CA ASP A 211 2.78 26.39 -1.74
C ASP A 211 4.11 27.16 -1.64
N LYS A 212 4.99 26.94 -2.61
CA LYS A 212 6.36 27.46 -2.62
C LYS A 212 6.39 28.99 -2.82
N TYR A 213 5.30 29.57 -3.31
CA TYR A 213 5.17 30.98 -3.62
C TYR A 213 4.10 31.63 -2.73
N LYS A 214 4.50 32.10 -1.55
CA LYS A 214 3.62 32.97 -0.74
C LYS A 214 3.51 34.33 -1.45
N MET A 215 2.31 34.68 -1.91
CA MET A 215 2.06 36.03 -2.44
C MET A 215 2.37 37.05 -1.34
N SER A 216 3.17 38.07 -1.68
CA SER A 216 3.50 39.14 -0.73
C SER A 216 2.25 39.94 -0.39
N GLU A 217 1.89 40.01 0.90
CA GLU A 217 0.81 40.85 1.45
C GLU A 217 1.12 42.36 1.41
N LYS A 218 1.79 42.84 0.36
CA LYS A 218 1.94 44.29 0.16
C LYS A 218 0.59 44.84 -0.26
N GLN A 219 0.02 45.68 0.61
CA GLN A 219 -1.21 46.42 0.33
C GLN A 219 -1.03 47.18 -0.98
N MET A 220 -1.83 46.84 -1.99
CA MET A 220 -1.75 47.47 -3.31
C MET A 220 -2.02 48.98 -3.16
N PRO A 221 -1.30 49.84 -3.91
CA PRO A 221 -1.50 51.28 -3.82
C PRO A 221 -2.92 51.66 -4.29
N ASP A 222 -3.59 52.50 -3.50
CA ASP A 222 -4.96 52.91 -3.77
C ASP A 222 -5.11 53.62 -5.13
N ASN A 223 -5.97 53.06 -5.99
CA ASN A 223 -6.26 53.63 -7.29
C ASN A 223 -7.31 54.73 -7.18
N LYS A 224 -6.85 55.99 -7.02
CA LYS A 224 -7.72 57.18 -6.94
C LYS A 224 -8.63 57.37 -8.16
N ARG A 225 -8.31 56.78 -9.32
CA ARG A 225 -9.18 56.82 -10.52
C ARG A 225 -10.30 55.79 -10.43
N ALA A 226 -10.08 54.64 -9.80
CA ALA A 226 -11.12 53.62 -9.59
C ALA A 226 -12.26 54.16 -8.73
N LEU A 227 -11.96 55.00 -7.72
CA LEU A 227 -12.97 55.64 -6.89
C LEU A 227 -13.90 56.57 -7.70
N ARG A 228 -13.33 57.33 -8.65
CA ARG A 228 -14.13 58.18 -9.57
C ARG A 228 -14.96 57.36 -10.54
N ALA A 229 -14.40 56.26 -11.06
CA ALA A 229 -15.11 55.35 -11.96
C ALA A 229 -16.30 54.68 -11.23
N ASN A 230 -16.07 54.14 -10.03
CA ASN A 230 -17.12 53.51 -9.23
C ASN A 230 -18.22 54.50 -8.86
N LEU A 231 -17.87 55.72 -8.46
CA LEU A 231 -18.86 56.77 -8.15
C LEU A 231 -19.69 57.15 -9.39
N ALA A 232 -19.04 57.31 -10.55
CA ALA A 232 -19.75 57.60 -11.81
C ALA A 232 -20.67 56.44 -12.22
N GLN A 233 -20.26 55.19 -11.97
CA GLN A 233 -21.05 54.00 -12.25
C GLN A 233 -22.27 53.91 -11.32
N GLN A 234 -22.09 54.21 -10.03
CA GLN A 234 -23.18 54.29 -9.05
C GLN A 234 -24.19 55.39 -9.42
N LEU A 235 -23.72 56.60 -9.73
CA LEU A 235 -24.59 57.68 -10.20
C LEU A 235 -25.36 57.32 -11.47
N LYS A 236 -24.73 56.59 -12.40
CA LYS A 236 -25.43 56.11 -13.61
C LYS A 236 -26.46 55.04 -13.25
N HIS A 237 -26.14 54.13 -12.34
CA HIS A 237 -27.08 53.09 -11.91
C HIS A 237 -28.29 53.70 -11.21
N GLU A 238 -28.07 54.63 -10.29
CA GLU A 238 -29.11 55.35 -9.56
C GLU A 238 -30.02 56.11 -10.54
N LYS A 239 -29.45 56.84 -11.50
CA LYS A 239 -30.23 57.48 -12.58
C LYS A 239 -31.06 56.48 -13.41
N MET A 240 -30.55 55.28 -13.66
CA MET A 240 -31.32 54.25 -14.37
C MET A 240 -32.45 53.67 -13.53
N VAL A 241 -32.26 53.53 -12.22
CA VAL A 241 -33.31 53.12 -11.29
C VAL A 241 -34.38 54.21 -11.19
N ASP A 242 -34.01 55.48 -11.05
CA ASP A 242 -34.95 56.59 -10.99
C ASP A 242 -35.81 56.69 -12.27
N MET A 243 -35.21 56.48 -13.44
CA MET A 243 -35.94 56.41 -14.72
C MET A 243 -36.94 55.24 -14.79
N GLN A 244 -36.72 54.15 -14.06
CA GLN A 244 -37.64 53.01 -14.03
C GLN A 244 -38.82 53.24 -13.07
N TYR A 245 -38.60 54.00 -11.99
CA TYR A 245 -39.61 54.22 -10.94
C TYR A 245 -40.29 55.62 -11.00
N ASN A 246 -40.02 56.42 -12.03
CA ASN A 246 -40.65 57.72 -12.33
C ASN A 246 -40.85 58.62 -11.09
N LYS A 247 -39.75 59.03 -10.46
CA LYS A 247 -39.69 60.25 -9.65
C LYS A 247 -39.04 61.39 -10.43
#